data_AF-A0A7C2K536-F1
#
_entry.id   AF-A0A7C2K536-F1
#
_cell.length_a   1.000
_cell.length_b   1.000
_cell.length_c   1.000
_cell.angle_alpha   90.00
_cell.angle_beta   90.00
_cell.angle_gamma   90.00
#
_symmetry.space_group_name_H-M   'P 1'
#
loop_
_entity.id
_entity.type
_entity.pdbx_description
1 polymer ?
#
loop_
_entity_poly.entity_id
_entity_poly.type
_entity_poly.pdbx_seq_one_letter_code
_entity_poly.pdbx_strand_id
1 'polypeptide(L)'
;MNQTAPTCSSTSEPSPASVVLAFSGGLDTSFCIPWLIEHGYAVHTVFANTGGVDTEERTYIEQRAAELGATSHVTIAGGPALWDKFVRPFVWAGEGYQGQYPLLVSDRYLIVEASLQRADELGTRIIAHGCTGMGNDQVRFDLSVKSLGDYHILAPIREIQKEHPAVRAYEQAFLEQRGFAVRAKQKSYTINENLLGVTLSGGEVDRWQAPGAGARGWCAAREQWPASPLQVRLQFEQGEAVALDGERLPGHRLLAKLNTLFAAYGVGRGLYTGDTTIGLKGRIVYEAPGLLALL
;
A
#
# COMPACT_ATOMS: atom_id res chain seq x y z
N MET A 1 -19.46 24.34 64.50
CA MET A 1 -19.42 25.02 63.19
C MET A 1 -18.65 24.12 62.25
N ASN A 2 -19.34 23.63 61.21
CA ASN A 2 -18.83 22.66 60.24
C ASN A 2 -17.62 23.21 59.48
N GLN A 3 -16.51 22.45 59.45
CA GLN A 3 -15.50 22.60 58.41
C GLN A 3 -15.89 21.67 57.26
N THR A 4 -16.35 22.26 56.17
CA THR A 4 -16.51 21.59 54.87
C THR A 4 -15.14 21.48 54.20
N ALA A 5 -14.64 20.25 54.06
CA ALA A 5 -13.51 19.94 53.20
C ALA A 5 -13.94 20.00 51.72
N PRO A 6 -13.12 20.53 50.80
CA PRO A 6 -13.44 20.52 49.38
C PRO A 6 -13.15 19.13 48.80
N THR A 7 -14.18 18.42 48.37
CA THR A 7 -14.03 17.25 47.50
C THR A 7 -13.72 17.72 46.09
N CYS A 8 -12.47 17.63 45.67
CA CYS A 8 -12.08 17.74 44.28
C CYS A 8 -11.33 16.47 43.88
N SER A 9 -12.05 15.51 43.31
CA SER A 9 -11.46 14.41 42.55
C SER A 9 -12.18 14.33 41.21
N SER A 10 -11.82 15.22 40.28
CA SER A 10 -12.01 14.93 38.86
C SER A 10 -10.98 13.88 38.48
N THR A 11 -11.35 12.61 38.60
CA THR A 11 -10.61 11.54 37.93
C THR A 11 -10.83 11.73 36.44
N SER A 12 -9.92 12.45 35.77
CA SER A 12 -9.84 12.44 34.33
C SER A 12 -9.60 11.00 33.92
N GLU A 13 -10.53 10.39 33.18
CA GLU A 13 -10.25 9.12 32.54
C GLU A 13 -8.94 9.25 31.76
N PRO A 14 -8.03 8.26 31.86
CA PRO A 14 -6.77 8.32 31.12
C PRO A 14 -7.09 8.48 29.64
N SER A 15 -6.47 9.47 28.99
CA SER A 15 -6.64 9.70 27.56
C SER A 15 -6.32 8.40 26.80
N PRO A 16 -7.13 8.01 25.82
CA PRO A 16 -6.90 6.79 25.05
C PRO A 16 -5.51 6.80 24.43
N ALA A 17 -4.84 5.64 24.41
CA ALA A 17 -3.52 5.52 23.82
C ALA A 17 -3.60 5.79 22.30
N SER A 18 -2.72 6.62 21.76
CA SER A 18 -2.66 6.88 20.31
C SER A 18 -2.07 5.69 19.58
N VAL A 19 -2.69 5.29 18.46
CA VAL A 19 -2.16 4.31 17.52
C VAL A 19 -2.06 4.91 16.12
N VAL A 20 -0.97 4.63 15.41
CA VAL A 20 -0.84 5.01 14.00
C VAL A 20 -1.17 3.83 13.08
N LEU A 21 -2.25 3.94 12.30
CA LEU A 21 -2.68 2.94 11.32
C LEU A 21 -2.18 3.30 9.92
N ALA A 22 -1.40 2.40 9.31
CA ALA A 22 -1.13 2.43 7.87
C ALA A 22 -2.45 2.14 7.12
N PHE A 23 -3.01 3.16 6.45
CA PHE A 23 -4.39 3.16 5.98
C PHE A 23 -4.47 3.31 4.46
N SER A 24 -5.36 2.54 3.82
CA SER A 24 -5.51 2.52 2.36
C SER A 24 -6.95 2.75 1.88
N GLY A 25 -7.91 2.91 2.79
CA GLY A 25 -9.34 3.03 2.44
C GLY A 25 -9.99 1.74 1.91
N GLY A 26 -9.24 0.63 1.84
CA GLY A 26 -9.75 -0.70 1.54
C GLY A 26 -10.57 -1.27 2.69
N LEU A 27 -11.22 -2.43 2.47
CA LEU A 27 -12.04 -3.09 3.49
C LEU A 27 -11.24 -3.37 4.77
N ASP A 28 -10.09 -4.02 4.63
CA ASP A 28 -9.26 -4.47 5.74
C ASP A 28 -8.82 -3.30 6.64
N THR A 29 -8.29 -2.22 6.05
CA THR A 29 -7.86 -1.05 6.81
C THR A 29 -9.05 -0.20 7.28
N SER A 30 -10.19 -0.22 6.58
CA SER A 30 -11.43 0.40 7.03
C SER A 30 -12.01 -0.30 8.27
N PHE A 31 -11.95 -1.62 8.33
CA PHE A 31 -12.34 -2.40 9.50
C PHE A 31 -11.47 -2.07 10.72
N CYS A 32 -10.16 -1.90 10.50
CA CYS A 32 -9.19 -1.66 11.56
C CYS A 32 -9.49 -0.40 12.40
N ILE A 33 -10.05 0.67 11.81
CA ILE A 33 -10.34 1.92 12.54
C ILE A 33 -11.36 1.71 13.67
N PRO A 34 -12.62 1.33 13.40
CA PRO A 34 -13.61 1.11 14.45
C PRO A 34 -13.22 -0.04 15.39
N TRP A 35 -12.55 -1.08 14.88
CA TRP A 35 -12.03 -2.15 15.75
C TRP A 35 -11.04 -1.61 16.78
N LEU A 36 -10.05 -0.79 16.37
CA LEU A 36 -9.08 -0.19 17.29
C LEU A 36 -9.74 0.80 18.27
N ILE A 37 -10.75 1.54 17.82
CA ILE A 37 -11.51 2.45 18.70
C ILE A 37 -12.22 1.66 19.81
N GLU A 38 -12.85 0.53 19.48
CA GLU A 38 -13.48 -0.36 20.47
C GLU A 38 -12.49 -0.98 21.46
N HIS A 39 -11.22 -1.06 21.07
CA HIS A 39 -10.12 -1.49 21.94
C HIS A 39 -9.45 -0.33 22.70
N GLY A 40 -10.07 0.85 22.71
CA GLY A 40 -9.66 1.99 23.54
C GLY A 40 -8.55 2.85 22.95
N TYR A 41 -8.31 2.80 21.64
CA TYR A 41 -7.26 3.59 20.99
C TYR A 41 -7.80 4.87 20.31
N ALA A 42 -7.01 5.94 20.37
CA ALA A 42 -7.15 7.09 19.48
C ALA A 42 -6.44 6.78 18.15
N VAL A 43 -7.20 6.60 17.07
CA VAL A 43 -6.66 6.09 15.80
C VAL A 43 -6.23 7.24 14.88
N HIS A 44 -4.93 7.36 14.64
CA HIS A 44 -4.36 8.29 13.67
C HIS A 44 -4.00 7.52 12.39
N THR A 45 -4.50 7.95 11.23
CA THR A 45 -4.26 7.24 9.96
C THR A 45 -3.20 7.94 9.12
N VAL A 46 -2.37 7.13 8.45
CA VAL A 46 -1.37 7.58 7.48
C VAL A 46 -1.66 6.90 6.15
N PHE A 47 -1.84 7.69 5.09
CA PHE A 47 -1.85 7.21 3.72
C PHE A 47 -0.59 7.70 2.99
N ALA A 48 0.30 6.79 2.60
CA ALA A 48 1.44 7.15 1.76
C ALA A 48 1.07 7.01 0.28
N ASN A 49 0.95 8.13 -0.42
CA ASN A 49 0.65 8.16 -1.84
C ASN A 49 1.92 7.83 -2.65
N THR A 50 2.15 6.54 -2.88
CA THR A 50 3.27 5.99 -3.66
C THR A 50 2.96 5.93 -5.16
N GLY A 51 1.87 6.56 -5.61
CA GLY A 51 1.33 6.48 -6.97
C GLY A 51 0.17 5.50 -7.07
N GLY A 52 -0.44 5.38 -8.24
CA GLY A 52 -1.54 4.43 -8.49
C GLY A 52 -2.92 4.85 -7.98
N VAL A 53 -3.03 6.01 -7.32
CA VAL A 53 -4.30 6.62 -6.90
C VAL A 53 -4.47 8.01 -7.52
N ASP A 54 -5.66 8.28 -8.03
CA ASP A 54 -6.02 9.60 -8.54
C ASP A 54 -6.48 10.54 -7.41
N THR A 55 -6.90 11.75 -7.76
CA THR A 55 -7.38 12.74 -6.78
C THR A 55 -8.70 12.33 -6.14
N GLU A 56 -9.58 11.64 -6.87
CA GLU A 56 -10.88 11.20 -6.35
C GLU A 56 -10.70 10.09 -5.30
N GLU A 57 -9.86 9.09 -5.58
CA GLU A 57 -9.60 8.00 -4.63
C GLU A 57 -8.86 8.51 -3.39
N ARG A 58 -7.94 9.48 -3.53
CA ARG A 58 -7.31 10.15 -2.37
C ARG A 58 -8.32 10.87 -1.48
N THR A 59 -9.23 11.62 -2.11
CA THR A 59 -10.31 12.32 -1.41
C THR A 59 -11.22 11.32 -0.70
N TYR A 60 -11.54 10.20 -1.36
CA TYR A 60 -12.29 9.11 -0.75
C TYR A 60 -11.56 8.51 0.46
N ILE A 61 -10.25 8.24 0.38
CA ILE A 61 -9.47 7.68 1.49
C ILE A 61 -9.54 8.61 2.71
N GLU A 62 -9.29 9.91 2.53
CA GLU A 62 -9.37 10.89 3.63
C GLU A 62 -10.77 10.96 4.25
N GLN A 63 -11.81 11.08 3.42
CA GLN A 63 -13.20 11.11 3.87
C GLN A 63 -13.58 9.81 4.58
N ARG A 64 -13.11 8.67 4.09
CA ARG A 64 -13.38 7.36 4.67
C ARG A 64 -12.74 7.22 6.05
N ALA A 65 -11.52 7.72 6.23
CA ALA A 65 -10.89 7.72 7.55
C ALA A 65 -11.70 8.55 8.56
N ALA A 66 -12.18 9.73 8.14
CA ALA A 66 -13.02 10.60 8.98
C ALA A 66 -14.38 9.94 9.30
N GLU A 67 -15.06 9.38 8.29
CA GLU A 67 -16.33 8.66 8.44
C GLU A 67 -16.23 7.54 9.48
N LEU A 68 -15.13 6.78 9.45
CA LEU A 68 -14.88 5.65 10.35
C LEU A 68 -14.45 6.05 11.76
N GLY A 69 -14.26 7.35 12.03
CA GLY A 69 -13.92 7.87 13.36
C GLY A 69 -12.43 8.03 13.65
N ALA A 70 -11.56 8.11 12.63
CA ALA A 70 -10.14 8.40 12.86
C ALA A 70 -9.95 9.75 13.56
N THR A 71 -9.09 9.78 14.58
CA THR A 71 -8.71 10.98 15.34
C THR A 71 -7.96 12.01 14.47
N SER A 72 -7.12 11.54 13.55
CA SER A 72 -6.53 12.39 12.50
C SER A 72 -6.21 11.57 11.27
N HIS A 73 -6.13 12.22 10.11
CA HIS A 73 -5.63 11.64 8.88
C HIS A 73 -4.50 12.50 8.31
N VAL A 74 -3.47 11.86 7.77
CA VAL A 74 -2.44 12.53 6.96
C VAL A 74 -2.17 11.74 5.69
N THR A 75 -2.05 12.46 4.57
CA THR A 75 -1.55 11.91 3.31
C THR A 75 -0.12 12.39 3.07
N ILE A 76 0.81 11.46 2.85
CA ILE A 76 2.23 11.73 2.60
C ILE A 76 2.56 11.45 1.13
N ALA A 77 3.37 12.31 0.51
CA ALA A 77 3.86 12.08 -0.85
C ALA A 77 4.96 11.00 -0.85
N GLY A 78 4.64 9.81 -1.36
CA GLY A 78 5.57 8.66 -1.41
C GLY A 78 6.40 8.56 -2.68
N GLY A 79 5.99 9.24 -3.77
CA GLY A 79 6.67 9.17 -5.07
C GLY A 79 8.17 9.50 -5.03
N PRO A 80 8.60 10.65 -4.48
CA PRO A 80 10.03 10.99 -4.35
C PRO A 80 10.82 9.94 -3.56
N ALA A 81 10.31 9.53 -2.39
CA ALA A 81 10.96 8.51 -1.56
C ALA A 81 11.06 7.16 -2.28
N LEU A 82 10.04 6.79 -3.07
CA LEU A 82 10.04 5.56 -3.87
C LEU A 82 11.11 5.59 -4.95
N TRP A 83 11.33 6.73 -5.59
CA TRP A 83 12.44 6.90 -6.52
C TRP A 83 13.78 6.73 -5.81
N ASP A 84 14.01 7.52 -4.77
CA ASP A 84 15.31 7.66 -4.12
C ASP A 84 15.77 6.40 -3.39
N LYS A 85 14.84 5.73 -2.70
CA LYS A 85 15.12 4.60 -1.80
C LYS A 85 14.88 3.24 -2.44
N PHE A 86 14.13 3.14 -3.53
CA PHE A 86 13.85 1.87 -4.18
C PHE A 86 14.26 1.86 -5.66
N VAL A 87 13.68 2.72 -6.50
CA VAL A 87 13.89 2.64 -7.96
C VAL A 87 15.36 2.80 -8.31
N ARG A 88 16.03 3.83 -7.78
CA ARG A 88 17.44 4.08 -8.09
C ARG A 88 18.35 2.93 -7.64
N PRO A 89 18.30 2.44 -6.38
CA PRO A 89 19.07 1.25 -5.98
C PRO A 89 18.74 0.00 -6.80
N PHE A 90 17.47 -0.21 -7.14
CA PHE A 90 17.04 -1.36 -7.94
C PHE A 90 17.61 -1.32 -9.36
N VAL A 91 17.56 -0.16 -10.02
CA VAL A 91 18.13 0.05 -11.36
C VAL A 91 19.65 -0.14 -11.36
N TRP A 92 20.35 0.35 -10.32
CA TRP A 92 21.79 0.11 -10.18
C TRP A 92 22.15 -1.37 -9.98
N ALA A 93 21.31 -2.10 -9.25
CA ALA A 93 21.51 -3.53 -9.04
C ALA A 93 21.24 -4.34 -10.33
N GLY A 94 20.31 -3.88 -11.17
CA GLY A 94 20.05 -4.47 -12.49
C GLY A 94 19.34 -5.82 -12.47
N GLU A 95 18.91 -6.32 -11.31
CA GLU A 95 18.43 -7.70 -11.16
C GLU A 95 17.08 -7.79 -10.43
N GLY A 96 16.14 -8.48 -11.06
CA GLY A 96 14.84 -8.80 -10.49
C GLY A 96 14.90 -9.96 -9.50
N TYR A 97 13.88 -10.08 -8.66
CA TYR A 97 13.74 -11.24 -7.77
C TYR A 97 13.65 -12.52 -8.59
N GLN A 98 14.52 -13.48 -8.27
CA GLN A 98 14.72 -14.72 -9.03
C GLN A 98 14.93 -14.49 -10.55
N GLY A 99 15.55 -13.37 -10.93
CA GLY A 99 15.80 -12.99 -12.32
C GLY A 99 14.53 -12.70 -13.13
N GLN A 100 13.37 -12.49 -12.48
CA GLN A 100 12.08 -12.36 -13.18
C GLN A 100 11.19 -11.23 -12.66
N TYR A 101 11.08 -11.04 -11.35
CA TYR A 101 10.06 -10.16 -10.78
C TYR A 101 10.65 -8.83 -10.29
N PRO A 102 10.20 -7.67 -10.80
CA PRO A 102 10.77 -6.36 -10.45
C PRO A 102 10.26 -5.78 -9.12
N LEU A 103 9.82 -6.62 -8.18
CA LEU A 103 9.57 -6.23 -6.78
C LEU A 103 8.57 -5.07 -6.59
N LEU A 104 7.48 -5.03 -7.37
CA LEU A 104 6.53 -3.90 -7.47
C LEU A 104 5.75 -3.54 -6.20
N VAL A 105 5.84 -4.35 -5.15
CA VAL A 105 5.17 -4.14 -3.86
C VAL A 105 6.18 -3.75 -2.77
N SER A 106 7.31 -3.14 -3.16
CA SER A 106 8.33 -2.69 -2.22
C SER A 106 8.02 -1.32 -1.60
N ASP A 107 6.97 -0.65 -2.05
CA ASP A 107 6.48 0.59 -1.44
C ASP A 107 6.03 0.41 0.03
N ARG A 108 5.80 -0.83 0.47
CA ARG A 108 5.50 -1.20 1.87
C ARG A 108 6.54 -0.70 2.86
N TYR A 109 7.83 -0.72 2.51
CA TYR A 109 8.90 -0.19 3.36
C TYR A 109 8.69 1.30 3.66
N LEU A 110 8.27 2.07 2.65
CA LEU A 110 8.05 3.52 2.76
C LEU A 110 6.76 3.86 3.50
N ILE A 111 5.71 3.03 3.31
CA ILE A 111 4.47 3.15 4.09
C ILE A 111 4.77 2.95 5.58
N VAL A 112 5.61 1.98 5.93
CA VAL A 112 6.06 1.78 7.31
C VAL A 112 6.85 2.99 7.80
N GLU A 113 7.88 3.45 7.08
CA GLU A 113 8.67 4.62 7.48
C GLU A 113 7.79 5.85 7.75
N ALA A 114 6.82 6.14 6.87
CA ALA A 114 5.89 7.25 7.05
C ALA A 114 4.99 7.07 8.29
N SER A 115 4.57 5.83 8.56
CA SER A 115 3.74 5.51 9.73
C SER A 115 4.53 5.63 11.04
N LEU A 116 5.79 5.18 11.06
CA LEU A 116 6.68 5.31 12.21
C LEU A 116 7.03 6.77 12.49
N GLN A 117 7.33 7.55 11.45
CA GLN A 117 7.56 8.99 11.58
C GLN A 117 6.35 9.67 12.24
N ARG A 118 5.13 9.33 11.80
CA ARG A 118 3.92 9.87 12.41
C ARG A 118 3.74 9.42 13.86
N ALA A 119 4.12 8.19 14.19
CA ALA A 119 4.07 7.68 15.56
C ALA A 119 5.03 8.47 16.47
N ASP A 120 6.25 8.73 16.00
CA ASP A 120 7.25 9.58 16.68
C ASP A 120 6.73 11.01 16.89
N GLU A 121 6.14 11.64 15.87
CA GLU A 121 5.54 12.98 15.96
C GLU A 121 4.43 13.07 17.02
N LEU A 122 3.66 12.00 17.18
CA LEU A 122 2.56 11.89 18.14
C LEU A 122 3.03 11.38 19.51
N GLY A 123 4.30 11.03 19.67
CA GLY A 123 4.84 10.47 20.90
C GLY A 123 4.33 9.08 21.25
N THR A 124 3.77 8.32 20.29
CA THR A 124 3.33 6.94 20.50
C THR A 124 4.33 5.93 19.96
N ARG A 125 4.33 4.74 20.57
CA ARG A 125 5.08 3.57 20.10
C ARG A 125 4.17 2.48 19.56
N ILE A 126 2.89 2.78 19.32
CA ILE A 126 1.90 1.80 18.85
C ILE A 126 1.57 2.07 17.39
N ILE A 127 1.74 1.05 16.55
CA ILE A 127 1.42 1.09 15.13
C ILE A 127 0.48 -0.04 14.77
N ALA A 128 -0.36 0.18 13.78
CA ALA A 128 -1.29 -0.81 13.26
C ALA A 128 -1.19 -0.95 11.74
N HIS A 129 -1.45 -2.15 11.23
CA HIS A 129 -1.59 -2.41 9.81
C HIS A 129 -2.63 -3.51 9.54
N GLY A 130 -3.29 -3.43 8.39
CA GLY A 130 -4.35 -4.36 8.00
C GLY A 130 -3.86 -5.58 7.20
N CYS A 131 -2.60 -6.01 7.36
CA CYS A 131 -2.10 -7.14 6.56
C CYS A 131 -2.69 -8.47 7.04
N THR A 132 -3.06 -9.33 6.11
CA THR A 132 -3.48 -10.70 6.40
C THR A 132 -2.30 -11.61 6.77
N GLY A 133 -2.60 -12.71 7.47
CA GLY A 133 -1.65 -13.77 7.82
C GLY A 133 -1.21 -14.67 6.67
N MET A 134 -1.74 -14.48 5.46
CA MET A 134 -1.50 -15.37 4.30
C MET A 134 -0.58 -14.76 3.22
N GLY A 135 -0.20 -13.49 3.36
CA GLY A 135 0.60 -12.78 2.36
C GLY A 135 2.02 -12.42 2.84
N ASN A 136 2.90 -12.08 1.89
CA ASN A 136 4.23 -11.55 2.19
C ASN A 136 4.20 -10.14 2.81
N ASP A 137 3.10 -9.39 2.64
CA ASP A 137 3.00 -8.03 3.16
C ASP A 137 3.13 -7.97 4.68
N GLN A 138 2.60 -8.96 5.42
CA GLN A 138 2.80 -9.00 6.88
C GLN A 138 4.28 -9.07 7.25
N VAL A 139 5.09 -9.83 6.49
CA VAL A 139 6.52 -9.98 6.76
C VAL A 139 7.24 -8.69 6.43
N ARG A 140 6.89 -8.05 5.31
CA ARG A 140 7.42 -6.74 4.92
C ARG A 140 7.13 -5.70 5.99
N PHE A 141 5.89 -5.58 6.45
CA PHE A 141 5.51 -4.64 7.50
C PHE A 141 6.21 -4.97 8.82
N ASP A 142 6.04 -6.18 9.34
CA ASP A 142 6.55 -6.57 10.67
C ASP A 142 8.08 -6.41 10.76
N LEU A 143 8.82 -6.88 9.74
CA LEU A 143 10.28 -6.79 9.75
C LEU A 143 10.75 -5.34 9.60
N SER A 144 10.09 -4.53 8.78
CA SER A 144 10.44 -3.11 8.64
C SER A 144 10.26 -2.37 9.95
N VAL A 145 9.13 -2.58 10.63
CA VAL A 145 8.85 -1.96 11.93
C VAL A 145 9.93 -2.35 12.94
N LYS A 146 10.20 -3.66 13.07
CA LYS A 146 11.21 -4.18 13.99
C LYS A 146 12.65 -3.73 13.67
N SER A 147 12.93 -3.45 12.40
CA SER A 147 14.27 -3.00 11.97
C SER A 147 14.49 -1.51 12.22
N LEU A 148 13.42 -0.71 12.27
CA LEU A 148 13.48 0.74 12.36
C LEU A 148 13.28 1.28 13.78
N GLY A 149 12.80 0.46 14.73
CA GLY A 149 12.75 0.84 16.14
C GLY A 149 11.93 -0.10 17.01
N ASP A 150 11.82 0.26 18.28
CA ASP A 150 11.01 -0.45 19.27
C ASP A 150 9.57 0.07 19.25
N TYR A 151 8.74 -0.59 18.44
CA TYR A 151 7.32 -0.28 18.26
C TYR A 151 6.46 -1.51 18.55
N HIS A 152 5.34 -1.29 19.22
CA HIS A 152 4.30 -2.29 19.40
C HIS A 152 3.41 -2.38 18.16
N ILE A 153 3.32 -3.58 17.57
CA ILE A 153 2.56 -3.84 16.36
C ILE A 153 1.19 -4.41 16.72
N LEU A 154 0.14 -3.74 16.27
CA LEU A 154 -1.23 -4.24 16.25
C LEU A 154 -1.60 -4.69 14.83
N ALA A 155 -2.09 -5.91 14.68
CA ALA A 155 -2.53 -6.43 13.39
C ALA A 155 -3.95 -6.99 13.48
N PRO A 156 -4.98 -6.12 13.53
CA PRO A 156 -6.37 -6.53 13.80
C PRO A 156 -6.88 -7.66 12.91
N ILE A 157 -6.51 -7.63 11.62
CA ILE A 157 -6.91 -8.67 10.66
C ILE A 157 -6.37 -10.05 11.04
N ARG A 158 -5.14 -10.11 11.55
CA ARG A 158 -4.55 -11.37 12.05
C ARG A 158 -5.17 -11.83 13.35
N GLU A 159 -5.66 -10.91 14.19
CA GLU A 159 -6.39 -11.27 15.40
C GLU A 159 -7.72 -11.94 15.04
N ILE A 160 -8.55 -11.30 14.21
CA ILE A 160 -9.83 -11.90 13.80
C ILE A 160 -9.66 -13.16 12.94
N GLN A 161 -8.55 -13.31 12.22
CA GLN A 161 -8.21 -14.52 11.46
C GLN A 161 -8.08 -15.78 12.33
N LYS A 162 -7.73 -15.62 13.61
CA LYS A 162 -7.64 -16.73 14.55
C LYS A 162 -9.03 -17.23 14.97
N GLU A 163 -10.03 -16.35 14.89
CA GLU A 163 -11.37 -16.59 15.41
C GLU A 163 -12.40 -16.86 14.30
N HIS A 164 -12.19 -16.27 13.12
CA HIS A 164 -13.16 -16.28 12.03
C HIS A 164 -12.53 -16.82 10.73
N PRO A 165 -13.02 -17.97 10.20
CA PRO A 165 -12.52 -18.51 8.94
C PRO A 165 -12.90 -17.64 7.74
N ALA A 166 -14.07 -16.98 7.78
CA ALA A 166 -14.59 -16.12 6.72
C ALA A 166 -14.35 -14.63 7.03
N VAL A 167 -13.08 -14.25 7.21
CA VAL A 167 -12.63 -12.91 7.62
C VAL A 167 -13.32 -11.79 6.85
N ARG A 168 -13.34 -11.88 5.52
CA ARG A 168 -13.92 -10.83 4.67
C ARG A 168 -15.41 -10.58 4.91
N ALA A 169 -16.18 -11.65 5.11
CA ALA A 169 -17.60 -11.55 5.42
C ALA A 169 -17.82 -10.98 6.83
N TYR A 170 -16.95 -11.34 7.78
CA TYR A 170 -16.96 -10.78 9.12
C TYR A 170 -16.69 -9.27 9.12
N GLU A 171 -15.64 -8.82 8.41
CA GLU A 171 -15.31 -7.40 8.29
C GLU A 171 -16.46 -6.58 7.69
N GLN A 172 -17.11 -7.13 6.66
CA GLN A 172 -18.30 -6.52 6.04
C GLN A 172 -19.43 -6.36 7.05
N ALA A 173 -19.84 -7.46 7.68
CA ALA A 173 -20.92 -7.45 8.66
C ALA A 173 -20.61 -6.52 9.84
N PHE A 174 -19.36 -6.50 10.32
CA PHE A 174 -18.92 -5.64 11.41
C PHE A 174 -19.11 -4.16 11.09
N LEU A 175 -18.72 -3.73 9.88
CA LEU A 175 -18.87 -2.36 9.41
C LEU A 175 -20.33 -1.99 9.18
N GLU A 176 -21.09 -2.88 8.52
CA GLU A 176 -22.51 -2.64 8.21
C GLU A 176 -23.36 -2.53 9.48
N GLN A 177 -23.11 -3.37 10.50
CA GLN A 177 -23.78 -3.29 11.80
C GLN A 177 -23.54 -1.96 12.53
N ARG A 178 -22.45 -1.25 12.20
CA ARG A 178 -22.09 0.06 12.75
C ARG A 178 -22.54 1.22 11.86
N GLY A 179 -23.31 0.92 10.80
CA GLY A 179 -23.82 1.92 9.87
C GLY A 179 -22.80 2.41 8.84
N PHE A 180 -21.64 1.77 8.72
CA PHE A 180 -20.65 2.13 7.72
C PHE A 180 -20.92 1.40 6.41
N ALA A 181 -21.10 2.16 5.33
CA ALA A 181 -21.26 1.57 4.00
C ALA A 181 -19.99 0.82 3.59
N VAL A 182 -20.13 -0.37 3.00
CA VAL A 182 -19.00 -1.12 2.44
C VAL A 182 -19.08 -1.09 0.92
N ARG A 183 -18.01 -0.63 0.26
CA ARG A 183 -17.93 -0.71 -1.20
C ARG A 183 -18.02 -2.18 -1.62
N ALA A 184 -19.06 -2.52 -2.38
CA ALA A 184 -19.20 -3.81 -3.04
C ALA A 184 -18.13 -3.97 -4.13
N LYS A 185 -16.89 -4.27 -3.75
CA LYS A 185 -15.85 -4.71 -4.67
C LYS A 185 -15.74 -6.23 -4.54
N GLN A 186 -16.67 -6.96 -5.17
CA GLN A 186 -16.41 -8.33 -5.58
C GLN A 186 -15.40 -8.26 -6.72
N LYS A 187 -14.12 -8.27 -6.39
CA LYS A 187 -13.08 -8.44 -7.41
C LYS A 187 -12.62 -9.89 -7.36
N SER A 188 -12.74 -10.57 -8.49
CA SER A 188 -12.14 -11.89 -8.71
C SER A 188 -10.61 -11.87 -8.61
N TYR A 189 -10.02 -10.66 -8.60
CA TYR A 189 -8.59 -10.43 -8.57
C TYR A 189 -8.16 -9.53 -7.40
N THR A 190 -7.01 -9.84 -6.84
CA THR A 190 -6.28 -8.96 -5.93
C THR A 190 -5.31 -8.11 -6.75
N ILE A 191 -5.43 -6.79 -6.64
CA ILE A 191 -4.62 -5.83 -7.39
C ILE A 191 -3.86 -4.93 -6.42
N ASN A 192 -2.54 -4.85 -6.61
CA ASN A 192 -1.72 -3.79 -6.03
C ASN A 192 -1.25 -2.88 -7.15
N GLU A 193 -1.32 -1.57 -6.93
CA GLU A 193 -1.00 -0.55 -7.91
C GLU A 193 -0.28 0.60 -7.18
N ASN A 194 0.90 0.97 -7.66
CA ASN A 194 1.66 2.12 -7.22
C ASN A 194 2.53 2.61 -8.39
N LEU A 195 3.42 3.59 -8.19
CA LEU A 195 4.26 4.14 -9.26
C LEU A 195 5.23 3.12 -9.90
N LEU A 196 5.57 2.02 -9.23
CA LEU A 196 6.42 0.96 -9.79
C LEU A 196 5.68 0.15 -10.87
N GLY A 197 4.36 0.00 -10.73
CA GLY A 197 3.58 -0.86 -11.61
C GLY A 197 2.34 -1.45 -10.95
N VAL A 198 1.80 -2.49 -11.60
CA VAL A 198 0.63 -3.25 -11.16
C VAL A 198 1.00 -4.70 -10.94
N THR A 199 0.45 -5.31 -9.89
CA THR A 199 0.40 -6.77 -9.74
C THR A 199 -1.03 -7.24 -9.67
N LEU A 200 -1.30 -8.39 -10.29
CA LEU A 200 -2.61 -9.05 -10.33
C LEU A 200 -2.46 -10.52 -9.95
N SER A 201 -3.25 -10.98 -8.98
CA SER A 201 -3.40 -12.40 -8.61
C SER A 201 -4.86 -12.76 -8.33
N GLY A 202 -5.14 -14.03 -8.02
CA GLY A 202 -6.51 -14.49 -7.82
C GLY A 202 -7.16 -15.03 -9.10
N GLY A 203 -8.33 -15.63 -8.94
CA GLY A 203 -9.15 -16.10 -10.04
C GLY A 203 -8.41 -17.04 -10.99
N GLU A 204 -8.43 -16.70 -12.27
CA GLU A 204 -7.80 -17.44 -13.37
C GLU A 204 -6.30 -17.60 -13.17
N VAL A 205 -5.63 -16.59 -12.61
CA VAL A 205 -4.17 -16.58 -12.40
C VAL A 205 -3.77 -17.70 -11.44
N ASP A 206 -4.51 -17.88 -10.35
CA ASP A 206 -4.26 -18.94 -9.35
C ASP A 206 -4.56 -20.34 -9.90
N ARG A 207 -5.45 -20.44 -10.89
CA ARG A 207 -5.76 -21.68 -11.63
C ARG A 207 -4.84 -21.93 -12.82
N TRP A 208 -3.72 -21.20 -12.92
CA TRP A 208 -2.75 -21.34 -14.00
C TRP A 208 -3.30 -20.99 -15.39
N GLN A 209 -4.34 -20.17 -15.44
CA GLN A 209 -4.98 -19.71 -16.66
C GLN A 209 -4.56 -18.26 -16.97
N ALA A 210 -4.77 -17.84 -18.22
CA ALA A 210 -4.61 -16.44 -18.59
C ALA A 210 -5.66 -15.58 -17.86
N PRO A 211 -5.34 -14.34 -17.45
CA PRO A 211 -6.34 -13.44 -16.88
C PRO A 211 -7.52 -13.24 -17.83
N GLY A 212 -8.74 -13.34 -17.31
CA GLY A 212 -9.97 -13.11 -18.04
C GLY A 212 -10.30 -11.64 -18.25
N ALA A 213 -11.48 -11.37 -18.82
CA ALA A 213 -11.92 -10.00 -19.17
C ALA A 213 -12.06 -9.03 -17.98
N GLY A 214 -12.19 -9.56 -16.76
CA GLY A 214 -12.25 -8.76 -15.53
C GLY A 214 -10.88 -8.34 -14.97
N ALA A 215 -9.78 -8.79 -15.60
CA ALA A 215 -8.44 -8.38 -15.22
C ALA A 215 -8.20 -6.91 -15.61
N ARG A 216 -7.58 -6.16 -14.70
CA ARG A 216 -7.22 -4.75 -14.94
C ARG A 216 -5.71 -4.61 -14.86
N GLY A 217 -5.15 -3.91 -15.84
CA GLY A 217 -3.74 -3.55 -15.93
C GLY A 217 -3.59 -2.19 -16.63
N TRP A 218 -2.36 -1.72 -16.73
CA TRP A 218 -1.95 -0.54 -17.47
C TRP A 218 -1.63 -0.86 -18.94
N CYS A 219 -1.02 -2.02 -19.20
CA CYS A 219 -0.51 -2.35 -20.52
C CYS A 219 -1.63 -2.64 -21.52
N ALA A 220 -1.57 -1.98 -22.67
CA ALA A 220 -2.49 -2.18 -23.77
C ALA A 220 -2.38 -3.60 -24.35
N ALA A 221 -3.52 -4.16 -24.78
CA ALA A 221 -3.54 -5.43 -25.48
C ALA A 221 -2.84 -5.31 -26.86
N ARG A 222 -2.35 -6.43 -27.40
CA ARG A 222 -1.53 -6.44 -28.63
C ARG A 222 -2.23 -5.75 -29.81
N GLU A 223 -3.55 -5.88 -29.89
CA GLU A 223 -4.42 -5.34 -30.92
C GLU A 223 -4.60 -3.82 -30.82
N GLN A 224 -4.25 -3.24 -29.66
CA GLN A 224 -4.37 -1.80 -29.37
C GLN A 224 -3.03 -1.06 -29.48
N TRP A 225 -1.92 -1.77 -29.75
CA TRP A 225 -0.60 -1.14 -29.83
C TRP A 225 -0.52 -0.16 -31.00
N PRO A 226 0.06 1.04 -30.80
CA PRO A 226 0.29 1.97 -31.90
C PRO A 226 1.17 1.35 -32.99
N ALA A 227 0.86 1.65 -34.26
CA ALA A 227 1.65 1.17 -35.40
C ALA A 227 3.00 1.89 -35.52
N SER A 228 3.06 3.16 -35.10
CA SER A 228 4.29 3.96 -35.13
C SER A 228 5.24 3.55 -34.00
N PRO A 229 6.55 3.36 -34.27
CA PRO A 229 7.51 3.04 -33.23
C PRO A 229 7.60 4.17 -32.20
N LEU A 230 7.68 3.82 -30.93
CA LEU A 230 8.03 4.75 -29.85
C LEU A 230 9.56 4.91 -29.81
N GLN A 231 10.04 6.14 -29.83
CA GLN A 231 11.43 6.48 -29.56
C GLN A 231 11.48 7.41 -28.36
N VAL A 232 12.31 7.05 -27.38
CA VAL A 232 12.49 7.78 -26.13
C VAL A 232 13.99 7.88 -25.85
N ARG A 233 14.46 9.05 -25.47
CA ARG A 233 15.85 9.28 -25.05
C ARG A 233 15.91 9.52 -23.54
N LEU A 234 16.61 8.63 -22.84
CA LEU A 234 16.95 8.81 -21.43
C LEU A 234 18.38 9.35 -21.29
N GLN A 235 18.55 10.36 -20.45
CA GLN A 235 19.86 10.83 -20.02
C GLN A 235 20.16 10.32 -18.62
N PHE A 236 21.33 9.72 -18.44
CA PHE A 236 21.83 9.25 -17.16
C PHE A 236 23.02 10.09 -16.69
N GLU A 237 23.05 10.41 -15.40
CA GLU A 237 24.18 11.02 -14.70
C GLU A 237 24.55 10.14 -13.52
N GLN A 238 25.77 9.60 -13.49
CA GLN A 238 26.25 8.71 -12.43
C GLN A 238 25.31 7.52 -12.14
N GLY A 239 24.70 6.97 -13.20
CA GLY A 239 23.77 5.84 -13.10
C GLY A 239 22.33 6.22 -12.72
N GLU A 240 22.01 7.49 -12.51
CA GLU A 240 20.64 7.96 -12.26
C GLU A 240 20.03 8.57 -13.52
N ALA A 241 18.80 8.18 -13.89
CA ALA A 241 18.07 8.80 -14.98
C ALA A 241 17.57 10.19 -14.57
N VAL A 242 18.04 11.23 -15.27
CA VAL A 242 17.80 12.64 -14.91
C VAL A 242 16.97 13.42 -15.92
N ALA A 243 16.86 12.92 -17.17
CA ALA A 243 16.09 13.59 -18.22
C ALA A 243 15.43 12.59 -19.19
N LEU A 244 14.29 13.01 -19.74
CA LEU A 244 13.50 12.31 -20.74
C LEU A 244 13.32 13.23 -21.95
N ASP A 245 13.78 12.80 -23.13
CA ASP A 245 13.73 13.57 -24.39
C ASP A 245 14.31 14.99 -24.28
N GLY A 246 15.38 15.13 -23.49
CA GLY A 246 16.06 16.40 -23.22
C GLY A 246 15.42 17.26 -22.12
N GLU A 247 14.26 16.86 -21.57
CA GLU A 247 13.61 17.52 -20.45
C GLU A 247 14.09 16.92 -19.12
N ARG A 248 14.75 17.72 -18.27
CA ARG A 248 15.08 17.30 -16.90
C ARG A 248 13.82 17.20 -16.05
N LEU A 249 13.67 16.09 -15.33
CA LEU A 249 12.48 15.79 -14.54
C LEU A 249 12.89 15.21 -13.18
N PRO A 250 12.11 15.46 -12.11
CA PRO A 250 12.21 14.67 -10.89
C PRO A 250 11.98 13.19 -11.21
N GLY A 251 12.79 12.30 -10.65
CA GLY A 251 12.80 10.89 -11.00
C GLY A 251 11.45 10.18 -10.93
N HIS A 252 10.67 10.42 -9.87
CA HIS A 252 9.31 9.88 -9.76
C HIS A 252 8.35 10.35 -10.87
N ARG A 253 8.53 11.57 -11.41
CA ARG A 253 7.76 12.06 -12.57
C ARG A 253 8.26 11.47 -13.87
N LEU A 254 9.58 11.26 -14.00
CA LEU A 254 10.17 10.55 -15.13
C LEU A 254 9.62 9.13 -15.20
N LEU A 255 9.61 8.39 -14.09
CA LEU A 255 9.03 7.05 -13.99
C LEU A 255 7.54 7.05 -14.37
N ALA A 256 6.76 8.02 -13.88
CA ALA A 256 5.35 8.14 -14.24
C ALA A 256 5.15 8.35 -15.75
N LYS A 257 5.94 9.23 -16.37
CA LYS A 257 5.89 9.45 -17.83
C LYS A 257 6.25 8.18 -18.60
N LEU A 258 7.31 7.48 -18.19
CA LEU A 258 7.71 6.21 -18.80
C LEU A 258 6.61 5.16 -18.67
N ASN A 259 5.95 5.06 -17.51
CA ASN A 259 4.84 4.14 -17.33
C ASN A 259 3.74 4.37 -18.38
N THR A 260 3.31 5.61 -18.57
CA THR A 260 2.29 5.95 -19.57
C THR A 260 2.73 5.64 -20.99
N LEU A 261 3.94 6.04 -21.37
CA LEU A 261 4.45 5.86 -22.73
C LEU A 261 4.59 4.38 -23.10
N PHE A 262 5.23 3.60 -22.22
CA PHE A 262 5.58 2.20 -22.49
C PHE A 262 4.39 1.24 -22.29
N ALA A 263 3.43 1.57 -21.42
CA ALA A 263 2.21 0.78 -21.24
C ALA A 263 1.37 0.69 -22.53
N ALA A 264 1.30 1.77 -23.32
CA ALA A 264 0.57 1.79 -24.60
C ALA A 264 1.11 0.77 -25.62
N TYR A 265 2.37 0.33 -25.44
CA TYR A 265 3.05 -0.65 -26.30
C TYR A 265 3.18 -2.03 -25.64
N GLY A 266 2.52 -2.25 -24.50
CA GLY A 266 2.55 -3.52 -23.78
C GLY A 266 3.87 -3.86 -23.10
N VAL A 267 4.81 -2.91 -23.01
CA VAL A 267 6.14 -3.14 -22.46
C VAL A 267 6.06 -3.40 -20.96
N GLY A 268 6.91 -4.31 -20.48
CA GLY A 268 7.07 -4.61 -19.07
C GLY A 268 5.93 -5.43 -18.45
N ARG A 269 5.06 -6.02 -19.27
CA ARG A 269 4.08 -7.02 -18.82
C ARG A 269 4.73 -8.41 -18.75
N GLY A 270 4.54 -9.09 -17.63
CA GLY A 270 5.06 -10.42 -17.41
C GLY A 270 4.21 -11.26 -16.46
N LEU A 271 4.61 -12.52 -16.32
CA LEU A 271 4.07 -13.44 -15.33
C LEU A 271 5.23 -13.90 -14.46
N TYR A 272 5.03 -13.89 -13.14
CA TYR A 272 5.97 -14.47 -12.19
C TYR A 272 5.31 -15.64 -11.47
N THR A 273 6.03 -16.75 -11.37
CA THR A 273 5.69 -17.89 -10.53
C THR A 273 6.93 -18.27 -9.75
N GLY A 274 6.88 -18.14 -8.43
CA GLY A 274 8.04 -18.43 -7.62
C GLY A 274 7.74 -18.41 -6.14
N ASP A 275 8.80 -18.35 -5.35
CA ASP A 275 8.72 -18.61 -3.92
C ASP A 275 8.26 -17.37 -3.15
N THR A 276 7.36 -17.57 -2.21
CA THR A 276 6.97 -16.56 -1.23
C THR A 276 7.84 -16.72 0.02
N THR A 277 8.03 -15.63 0.76
CA THR A 277 8.82 -15.65 2.00
C THR A 277 8.21 -16.56 3.06
N ILE A 278 6.91 -16.82 2.97
CA ILE A 278 6.17 -17.70 3.88
C ILE A 278 6.16 -19.18 3.45
N GLY A 279 6.99 -19.57 2.46
CA GLY A 279 7.19 -20.96 2.07
C GLY A 279 6.14 -21.54 1.12
N LEU A 280 5.36 -20.70 0.44
CA LEU A 280 4.42 -21.10 -0.60
C LEU A 280 4.95 -20.73 -1.98
N LYS A 281 4.29 -21.24 -3.03
CA LYS A 281 4.46 -20.71 -4.39
C LYS A 281 3.37 -19.70 -4.68
N GLY A 282 3.77 -18.52 -5.14
CA GLY A 282 2.86 -17.48 -5.63
C GLY A 282 2.90 -17.40 -7.15
N ARG A 283 1.75 -17.10 -7.77
CA ARG A 283 1.64 -16.81 -9.19
C ARG A 283 0.95 -15.46 -9.38
N ILE A 284 1.62 -14.53 -10.05
CA ILE A 284 1.13 -13.17 -10.28
C ILE A 284 1.38 -12.78 -11.74
N VAL A 285 0.47 -11.99 -12.31
CA VAL A 285 0.79 -11.13 -13.44
C VAL A 285 1.34 -9.82 -12.90
N TYR A 286 2.35 -9.26 -13.57
CA TYR A 286 2.88 -7.96 -13.25
C TYR A 286 3.00 -7.09 -14.49
N GLU A 287 2.88 -5.78 -14.31
CA GLU A 287 3.08 -4.78 -15.35
C GLU A 287 3.93 -3.64 -14.78
N ALA A 288 5.14 -3.48 -15.31
CA ALA A 288 6.15 -2.55 -14.82
C ALA A 288 6.77 -1.73 -15.96
N PRO A 289 5.95 -1.03 -16.78
CA PRO A 289 6.38 -0.45 -18.05
C PRO A 289 7.56 0.51 -17.91
N GLY A 290 7.47 1.47 -16.98
CA GLY A 290 8.52 2.45 -16.78
C GLY A 290 9.72 1.92 -16.01
N LEU A 291 9.51 1.05 -15.03
CA LEU A 291 10.61 0.46 -14.25
C LEU A 291 11.47 -0.45 -15.12
N LEU A 292 10.87 -1.27 -15.99
CA LEU A 292 11.61 -2.12 -16.91
C LEU A 292 12.23 -1.36 -18.09
N ALA A 293 11.72 -0.17 -18.44
CA ALA A 293 12.36 0.70 -19.42
C ALA A 293 13.63 1.41 -18.87
N LEU A 294 13.85 1.39 -17.55
CA LEU A 294 15.04 1.93 -16.89
C LEU A 294 16.18 0.90 -16.73
N LEU A 295 15.88 -0.40 -16.87
CA LEU A 295 16.84 -1.50 -16.83
C LEU A 295 17.42 -1.75 -18.23
#